data_AF-A0A6J1EE63-F1
#
_entry.id   AF-A0A6J1EE63-F1
#
_cell.length_a   1.000
_cell.length_b   1.000
_cell.length_c   1.000
_cell.angle_alpha   90.00
_cell.angle_beta   90.00
_cell.angle_gamma   90.00
#
_symmetry.space_group_name_H-M   'P 1'
#
loop_
_entity.id
_entity.type
_entity.pdbx_description
1 polymer ?
#
loop_
_entity_poly.entity_id
_entity_poly.type
_entity_poly.pdbx_seq_one_letter_code
_entity_poly.pdbx_strand_id
1 'polypeptide(L)'
;MKLIFIASSLAIVWCMRLHPTVRRSYDKVLDTFRHYFLVAACFILALLVNEKFGFQEIFWAFSIYLEAVAILPQLVLLQRSGNVDNLTSHYVFFLGAYRALYILNWIYRYFTYTHFNRWIAFIAGLVQAALYADFFYYYYISWRNNAKLRLPA
;
A
#
# COMPACT_ATOMS: atom_id res chain seq x y z
N MET A 1 9.43 -17.55 1.24
CA MET A 1 8.90 -16.18 1.43
C MET A 1 7.37 -16.09 1.30
N LYS A 2 6.73 -16.54 0.20
CA LYS A 2 5.27 -16.39 0.01
C LYS A 2 4.43 -16.87 1.21
N LEU A 3 4.74 -18.04 1.77
CA LEU A 3 4.03 -18.59 2.95
C LEU A 3 4.14 -17.68 4.18
N ILE A 4 5.31 -17.07 4.41
CA ILE A 4 5.54 -16.18 5.55
C ILE A 4 4.67 -14.93 5.41
N PHE A 5 4.63 -14.32 4.22
CA PHE A 5 3.80 -13.14 3.95
C PHE A 5 2.30 -13.44 4.11
N ILE A 6 1.84 -14.59 3.62
CA ILE A 6 0.44 -14.98 3.74
C ILE A 6 0.10 -15.26 5.20
N ALA A 7 0.92 -16.05 5.90
CA ALA A 7 0.69 -16.38 7.30
C ALA A 7 0.72 -15.13 8.21
N SER A 8 1.67 -14.22 8.01
CA SER A 8 1.74 -12.98 8.80
C SER A 8 0.56 -12.06 8.52
N SER A 9 0.15 -11.91 7.26
CA SER A 9 -1.02 -11.09 6.90
C SER A 9 -2.31 -11.65 7.50
N LEU A 10 -2.50 -12.97 7.42
CA LEU A 10 -3.64 -13.64 8.05
C LEU A 10 -3.61 -13.51 9.58
N ALA A 11 -2.43 -13.63 10.19
CA ALA A 11 -2.26 -13.43 11.63
C ALA A 11 -2.63 -12.01 12.06
N ILE A 12 -2.23 -10.97 11.30
CA ILE A 12 -2.59 -9.57 11.58
C ILE A 12 -4.11 -9.39 11.51
N VAL A 13 -4.75 -9.91 10.46
CA VAL A 13 -6.22 -9.83 10.29
C VAL A 13 -6.93 -10.56 11.43
N TRP A 14 -6.46 -11.75 11.81
CA TRP A 14 -6.99 -12.51 12.94
C TRP A 14 -6.84 -11.74 14.25
N CYS A 15 -5.68 -11.14 14.51
CA CYS A 15 -5.44 -10.29 15.68
C CYS A 15 -6.41 -9.10 15.72
N MET A 16 -6.60 -8.39 14.61
CA MET A 16 -7.50 -7.23 14.57
C MET A 16 -8.98 -7.63 14.73
N ARG A 17 -9.41 -8.76 14.16
CA ARG A 17 -10.82 -9.16 14.12
C ARG A 17 -11.27 -10.01 15.31
N LEU A 18 -10.42 -10.90 15.81
CA LEU A 18 -10.80 -11.96 16.73
C LEU A 18 -10.10 -11.84 18.10
N HIS A 19 -8.89 -11.29 18.17
CA HIS A 19 -8.19 -11.20 19.44
C HIS A 19 -8.89 -10.22 20.41
N PRO A 20 -9.27 -10.66 21.62
CA PRO A 20 -10.18 -9.91 22.50
C PRO A 20 -9.64 -8.55 22.94
N THR A 21 -8.33 -8.42 23.14
CA THR A 21 -7.69 -7.16 23.56
C THR A 21 -7.54 -6.17 22.42
N VAL A 22 -7.15 -6.63 21.23
CA VAL A 22 -6.83 -5.78 20.07
C VAL A 22 -8.10 -5.32 19.36
N ARG A 23 -9.13 -6.18 19.33
CA ARG A 23 -10.44 -5.83 18.80
C ARG A 23 -11.08 -4.66 19.54
N ARG A 24 -10.85 -4.54 20.86
CA ARG A 24 -11.41 -3.45 21.69
C ARG A 24 -10.72 -2.11 21.43
N SER A 25 -9.42 -2.13 21.08
CA SER A 25 -8.68 -0.92 20.71
C SER A 25 -8.90 -0.47 19.26
N TYR A 26 -9.61 -1.24 18.44
CA TYR A 26 -9.90 -0.87 17.06
C TYR A 26 -11.05 0.14 16.97
N ASP A 27 -10.73 1.34 16.48
CA ASP A 27 -11.69 2.42 16.29
C ASP A 27 -12.38 2.34 14.92
N LYS A 28 -13.63 1.85 14.93
CA LYS A 28 -14.48 1.72 13.75
C LYS A 28 -14.99 3.05 13.21
N VAL A 29 -15.02 4.10 14.03
CA VAL A 29 -15.58 5.40 13.64
C VAL A 29 -14.62 6.14 12.70
N LEU A 30 -13.32 5.96 12.90
CA LEU A 30 -12.29 6.54 12.05
C LEU A 30 -12.14 5.75 10.73
N ASP A 31 -12.28 4.43 10.75
CA ASP A 31 -12.12 3.53 9.60
C ASP A 31 -13.40 3.39 8.74
N THR A 32 -13.88 4.50 8.17
CA THR A 32 -15.08 4.50 7.30
C THR A 32 -14.76 4.29 5.82
N PHE A 33 -13.52 3.93 5.47
CA PHE A 33 -13.12 3.87 4.07
C PHE A 33 -13.80 2.69 3.36
N ARG A 34 -14.51 2.99 2.28
CA ARG A 34 -15.29 1.99 1.51
C ARG A 34 -14.39 1.22 0.56
N HIS A 35 -13.55 0.34 1.12
CA HIS A 35 -12.55 -0.44 0.39
C HIS A 35 -13.14 -1.34 -0.72
N TYR A 36 -14.41 -1.73 -0.64
CA TYR A 36 -15.09 -2.52 -1.69
C TYR A 36 -15.08 -1.83 -3.06
N PHE A 37 -15.25 -0.50 -3.12
CA PHE A 37 -15.21 0.24 -4.38
C PHE A 37 -13.82 0.22 -5.00
N LEU A 38 -12.79 0.31 -4.17
CA LEU A 38 -11.39 0.26 -4.59
C LEU A 38 -11.04 -1.12 -5.14
N VAL A 39 -11.44 -2.18 -4.44
CA VAL A 39 -11.24 -3.57 -4.91
C VAL A 39 -11.97 -3.80 -6.24
N ALA A 40 -13.22 -3.37 -6.34
CA ALA A 40 -14.00 -3.52 -7.57
C ALA A 40 -13.39 -2.73 -8.74
N ALA A 41 -12.94 -1.49 -8.50
CA ALA A 41 -12.28 -0.68 -9.52
C ALA A 41 -10.97 -1.32 -9.99
N CYS A 42 -10.13 -1.84 -9.09
CA CYS A 42 -8.92 -2.57 -9.47
C CYS A 42 -9.22 -3.84 -10.27
N PHE A 43 -10.30 -4.55 -9.93
CA PHE A 43 -10.70 -5.76 -10.64
C PHE A 43 -11.19 -5.45 -12.06
N ILE A 44 -12.04 -4.43 -12.21
CA ILE A 44 -12.49 -3.96 -13.53
C ILE A 44 -11.28 -3.48 -14.36
N LEU A 45 -10.36 -2.72 -13.75
CA LEU A 45 -9.15 -2.26 -14.42
C LEU A 45 -8.27 -3.42 -14.89
N ALA A 46 -8.13 -4.49 -14.09
CA ALA A 46 -7.38 -5.68 -14.48
C ALA A 46 -8.03 -6.47 -15.64
N LEU A 47 -9.37 -6.44 -15.74
CA LEU A 47 -10.07 -7.05 -16.87
C LEU A 47 -9.92 -6.24 -18.17
N LEU A 48 -9.88 -4.91 -18.06
CA LEU A 48 -9.74 -4.02 -19.22
C LEU A 48 -8.29 -3.87 -19.68
N VAL A 49 -7.36 -3.79 -18.72
CA VAL A 49 -5.94 -3.53 -18.94
C VAL A 49 -5.14 -4.71 -18.40
N ASN A 50 -4.92 -5.69 -19.27
CA ASN A 50 -4.04 -6.84 -19.03
C ASN A 50 -3.09 -7.03 -20.22
N GLU A 51 -1.93 -7.63 -19.97
CA GLU A 51 -0.96 -7.94 -21.03
C GLU A 51 -1.45 -9.09 -21.92
N LYS A 52 -2.17 -10.05 -21.34
CA LYS A 52 -2.76 -11.21 -22.03
C LYS A 52 -4.07 -11.61 -21.37
N PHE A 53 -5.06 -12.01 -22.15
CA PHE A 53 -6.33 -12.58 -21.66
C PHE A 53 -6.16 -14.02 -21.17
N GLY A 54 -5.37 -14.19 -20.11
CA GLY A 54 -5.26 -15.44 -19.36
C GLY A 54 -5.64 -15.20 -17.91
N PHE A 55 -6.31 -16.18 -17.29
CA PHE A 55 -6.73 -16.08 -15.89
C PHE A 55 -5.58 -15.67 -14.97
N GLN A 56 -4.41 -16.31 -15.11
CA GLN A 56 -3.24 -16.00 -14.30
C GLN A 56 -2.75 -14.55 -14.49
N GLU A 57 -2.80 -14.02 -15.71
CA GLU A 57 -2.32 -12.68 -16.02
C GLU A 57 -3.28 -11.60 -15.49
N ILE A 58 -4.59 -11.86 -15.58
CA ILE A 58 -5.61 -10.98 -15.00
C ILE A 58 -5.46 -10.90 -13.48
N PHE A 59 -5.30 -12.05 -12.80
CA PHE A 59 -5.08 -12.06 -11.35
C PHE A 59 -3.74 -11.42 -10.96
N TRP A 60 -2.72 -11.57 -11.81
CA TRP A 60 -1.44 -10.89 -11.62
C TRP A 60 -1.60 -9.37 -11.72
N ALA A 61 -2.20 -8.86 -12.80
CA ALA A 61 -2.46 -7.43 -12.98
C ALA A 61 -3.34 -6.87 -11.85
N PHE A 62 -4.38 -7.60 -11.46
CA PHE A 62 -5.22 -7.27 -10.31
C PHE A 62 -4.42 -7.14 -9.02
N SER A 63 -3.53 -8.09 -8.74
CA SER A 63 -2.68 -8.04 -7.53
C SER A 63 -1.77 -6.81 -7.51
N ILE A 64 -1.22 -6.42 -8.67
CA ILE A 64 -0.35 -5.25 -8.81
C ILE A 64 -1.15 -3.95 -8.62
N TYR A 65 -2.32 -3.83 -9.24
CA TYR A 65 -3.17 -2.65 -9.08
C TYR A 65 -3.67 -2.52 -7.65
N LEU A 66 -4.16 -3.61 -7.06
CA LEU A 66 -4.65 -3.60 -5.68
C LEU A 66 -3.54 -3.23 -4.70
N GLU A 67 -2.32 -3.74 -4.88
CA GLU A 67 -1.17 -3.41 -4.03
C GLU A 67 -0.82 -1.91 -4.08
N ALA A 68 -0.96 -1.27 -5.25
CA ALA A 68 -0.66 0.15 -5.39
C ALA A 68 -1.57 1.04 -4.53
N VAL A 69 -2.84 0.65 -4.37
CA VAL A 69 -3.86 1.44 -3.67
C VAL A 69 -4.26 0.88 -2.29
N ALA A 70 -3.79 -0.31 -1.92
CA ALA A 70 -4.15 -0.99 -0.66
C ALA A 70 -3.79 -0.19 0.60
N ILE A 71 -2.84 0.75 0.51
CA ILE A 71 -2.43 1.59 1.63
C ILE A 71 -3.39 2.77 1.88
N LEU A 72 -4.24 3.13 0.90
CA LEU A 72 -5.14 4.29 0.98
C LEU A 72 -6.04 4.31 2.23
N PRO A 73 -6.73 3.22 2.63
CA PRO A 73 -7.58 3.22 3.82
C PRO A 73 -6.78 3.59 5.08
N GLN A 74 -5.55 3.07 5.20
CA GLN A 74 -4.67 3.35 6.33
C GLN A 74 -4.20 4.80 6.31
N LEU A 75 -3.87 5.37 5.15
CA LEU A 75 -3.49 6.79 5.05
C LEU A 75 -4.64 7.70 5.45
N VAL A 76 -5.86 7.44 4.97
CA VAL A 76 -7.07 8.21 5.32
C VAL A 76 -7.38 8.10 6.82
N LEU A 77 -7.18 6.92 7.42
CA LEU A 77 -7.32 6.72 8.86
C LEU A 77 -6.34 7.62 9.64
N LEU A 78 -5.07 7.64 9.23
CA LEU A 78 -4.04 8.48 9.86
C LEU A 78 -4.33 9.97 9.68
N GLN A 79 -4.88 10.37 8.52
CA GLN A 79 -5.32 11.74 8.26
C GLN A 79 -6.41 12.17 9.24
N ARG A 80 -7.43 11.34 9.42
CA ARG A 80 -8.57 11.62 10.30
C ARG A 80 -8.23 11.55 11.79
N SER A 81 -7.35 10.63 12.16
CA SER A 81 -6.86 10.51 13.54
C SER A 81 -6.09 11.77 13.96
N GLY A 82 -5.42 12.44 13.01
CA GLY A 82 -4.65 13.66 13.25
C GLY A 82 -3.42 13.46 14.15
N ASN A 83 -3.19 12.25 14.66
CA ASN A 83 -2.01 11.85 15.40
C ASN A 83 -1.52 10.50 14.88
N VAL A 84 -0.25 10.45 14.47
CA VAL A 84 0.41 9.21 14.06
C VAL A 84 1.48 8.87 15.09
N ASP A 85 1.36 7.67 15.65
CA ASP A 85 2.36 7.13 16.58
C ASP A 85 3.68 6.87 15.86
N ASN A 86 4.79 7.06 16.58
CA ASN A 86 6.15 6.85 16.03
C ASN A 86 6.31 5.45 15.41
N LEU A 87 5.77 4.41 16.07
CA LEU A 87 5.84 3.04 15.57
C LEU A 87 5.12 2.87 14.22
N THR A 88 3.91 3.39 14.09
CA THR A 88 3.14 3.37 12.84
C THR A 88 3.88 4.15 11.76
N SER A 89 4.52 5.26 12.12
CA SER A 89 5.30 6.05 11.19
C SER A 89 6.53 5.31 10.65
N HIS A 90 7.27 4.61 11.52
CA HIS A 90 8.37 3.76 11.10
C HIS A 90 7.90 2.59 10.22
N TYR A 91 6.76 1.98 10.54
CA TYR A 91 6.17 0.93 9.72
C TYR A 91 5.88 1.41 8.29
N VAL A 92 5.20 2.56 8.14
CA VAL A 92 4.91 3.13 6.81
C VAL A 92 6.20 3.52 6.09
N PHE A 93 7.20 4.01 6.83
CA PHE A 93 8.51 4.32 6.26
C PHE A 93 9.21 3.10 5.67
N PHE A 94 9.31 1.99 6.40
CA PHE A 94 9.91 0.77 5.89
C PHE A 94 9.12 0.18 4.72
N LEU A 95 7.79 0.28 4.76
CA LEU A 95 6.92 -0.17 3.66
C LEU A 95 7.17 0.63 2.37
N GLY A 96 7.31 1.95 2.47
CA GLY A 96 7.65 2.79 1.33
C GLY A 96 9.10 2.63 0.87
N ALA A 97 10.05 2.43 1.78
CA ALA A 97 11.46 2.15 1.45
C ALA A 97 11.60 0.83 0.67
N TYR A 98 10.89 -0.23 1.09
CA TYR A 98 10.77 -1.48 0.34
C TYR A 98 10.30 -1.23 -1.10
N ARG A 99 9.29 -0.36 -1.28
CA ARG A 99 8.76 -0.04 -2.61
C ARG A 99 9.76 0.73 -3.46
N ALA A 100 10.44 1.73 -2.89
CA ALA A 100 11.47 2.50 -3.59
C ALA A 100 12.58 1.60 -4.12
N LEU A 101 13.04 0.63 -3.31
CA LEU A 101 14.02 -0.38 -3.73
C LEU A 101 13.51 -1.26 -4.88
N TYR A 102 12.21 -1.59 -4.91
CA TYR A 102 11.61 -2.32 -6.03
C TYR A 102 11.58 -1.50 -7.32
N ILE A 103 11.25 -0.21 -7.24
CA ILE A 103 11.28 0.69 -8.41
C ILE A 103 12.71 0.79 -8.95
N LEU A 104 13.71 0.96 -8.06
CA LEU A 104 15.12 0.94 -8.45
C LEU A 104 15.53 -0.39 -9.10
N ASN A 105 15.03 -1.51 -8.58
CA ASN A 105 15.26 -2.82 -9.18
C ASN A 105 14.65 -2.93 -10.59
N TRP A 106 13.47 -2.37 -10.82
CA TRP A 106 12.86 -2.35 -12.15
C TRP A 106 13.62 -1.46 -13.13
N ILE A 107 14.08 -0.30 -12.68
CA ILE A 107 14.96 0.58 -13.49
C ILE A 107 16.22 -0.18 -13.88
N TYR A 108 16.89 -0.84 -12.93
CA TYR A 108 18.06 -1.67 -13.21
C TYR A 108 17.76 -2.78 -14.23
N ARG A 109 16.66 -3.53 -14.05
CA ARG A 109 16.25 -4.59 -14.98
C ARG A 109 15.90 -4.07 -16.37
N TYR A 110 15.33 -2.87 -16.47
CA TYR A 110 15.02 -2.23 -17.74
C TYR A 110 16.29 -1.95 -18.56
N PHE A 111 17.38 -1.53 -17.90
CA PHE A 111 18.67 -1.30 -18.57
C PHE A 111 19.42 -2.59 -18.89
N THR A 112 19.28 -3.64 -18.08
CA THR A 112 20.05 -4.90 -18.25
C THR A 112 19.36 -5.93 -19.17
N TYR A 113 18.03 -5.95 -19.25
CA TYR A 113 17.29 -6.97 -20.02
C TYR A 113 16.55 -6.38 -21.22
N THR A 114 16.78 -6.94 -22.41
CA THR A 114 16.23 -6.49 -23.70
C THR A 114 14.71 -6.72 -23.89
N HIS A 115 14.05 -7.53 -23.05
CA HIS A 115 12.63 -7.88 -23.17
C HIS A 115 11.81 -7.59 -21.91
N PHE A 116 12.18 -6.59 -21.11
CA PHE A 116 11.42 -6.25 -19.90
C PHE A 116 10.18 -5.40 -20.21
N ASN A 117 9.11 -6.04 -20.71
CA ASN A 117 7.88 -5.36 -21.16
C ASN A 117 6.75 -5.32 -20.10
N ARG A 118 7.08 -5.18 -18.81
CA ARG A 118 6.08 -5.13 -17.72
C ARG A 118 5.67 -3.70 -17.35
N TRP A 119 5.09 -2.99 -18.30
CA TRP A 119 4.80 -1.55 -18.17
C TRP A 119 3.72 -1.31 -17.11
N ILE A 120 2.82 -2.28 -16.91
CA ILE A 120 1.79 -2.27 -15.85
C ILE A 120 2.43 -2.10 -14.47
N ALA A 121 3.50 -2.85 -14.18
CA ALA A 121 4.19 -2.77 -12.90
C ALA A 121 4.85 -1.40 -12.67
N PHE A 122 5.40 -0.79 -13.73
CA PHE A 122 6.01 0.53 -13.65
C PHE A 122 4.97 1.63 -13.36
N ILE A 123 3.85 1.63 -14.10
CA ILE A 123 2.77 2.60 -13.90
C ILE A 123 2.15 2.45 -12.51
N ALA A 124 1.84 1.21 -12.09
CA ALA A 124 1.30 0.95 -10.76
C ALA A 124 2.28 1.36 -9.66
N GLY A 125 3.58 1.11 -9.86
CA GLY A 125 4.64 1.57 -8.97
C GLY A 125 4.72 3.08 -8.86
N LEU A 126 4.56 3.81 -9.96
CA LEU A 126 4.57 5.27 -9.98
C LEU A 126 3.36 5.83 -9.24
N VAL A 127 2.15 5.29 -9.48
CA VAL A 127 0.94 5.65 -8.73
C VAL A 127 1.15 5.42 -7.23
N GLN A 128 1.69 4.26 -6.87
CA GLN A 128 1.97 3.93 -5.48
C GLN A 128 3.01 4.88 -4.85
N ALA A 129 4.08 5.20 -5.57
CA ALA A 129 5.10 6.15 -5.12
C ALA A 129 4.51 7.56 -4.93
N ALA A 130 3.62 8.01 -5.82
CA ALA A 130 2.93 9.29 -5.68
C ALA A 130 2.05 9.33 -4.43
N LEU A 131 1.31 8.25 -4.14
CA LEU A 131 0.51 8.14 -2.90
C LEU A 131 1.37 8.17 -1.64
N TYR A 132 2.55 7.53 -1.67
CA TYR A 132 3.50 7.58 -0.57
C TYR A 132 4.20 8.95 -0.44
N ALA A 133 4.44 9.66 -1.55
CA ALA A 133 5.15 10.92 -1.55
C ALA A 133 4.43 11.99 -0.72
N ASP A 134 3.11 12.06 -0.81
CA ASP A 134 2.29 12.96 0.02
C ASP A 134 2.46 12.66 1.51
N PHE A 135 2.34 11.38 1.90
CA PHE A 135 2.60 10.97 3.28
C PHE A 135 4.03 11.26 3.73
N PHE A 136 5.03 10.97 2.88
CA PHE A 136 6.44 11.18 3.20
C PHE A 136 6.79 12.66 3.36
N TYR A 137 6.14 13.54 2.61
CA TYR A 137 6.31 14.98 2.74
C TYR A 137 5.90 15.45 4.13
N TYR A 138 4.68 15.12 4.58
CA TYR A 138 4.22 15.47 5.93
C TYR A 138 5.01 14.76 7.03
N TYR A 139 5.44 13.52 6.78
CA TYR A 139 6.33 12.79 7.69
C TYR A 139 7.66 13.49 7.89
N TYR A 140 8.29 13.92 6.81
CA TYR A 140 9.58 14.60 6.88
C TYR A 140 9.49 15.93 7.64
N ILE A 141 8.44 16.72 7.41
CA ILE A 141 8.19 17.97 8.13
C ILE A 141 7.99 17.71 9.63
N SER A 142 7.17 16.73 9.97
CA SER A 142 6.91 16.33 11.36
C SER A 142 8.19 15.88 12.07
N TRP A 143 9.00 15.07 11.40
CA TRP A 143 10.27 14.57 11.92
C TRP A 143 11.29 15.69 12.14
N ARG A 144 11.45 16.60 11.17
CA ARG A 144 12.36 17.76 11.27
C ARG A 144 12.00 18.71 12.42
N ASN A 145 10.71 18.86 12.70
CA ASN A 145 10.23 19.77 13.73
C ASN A 145 10.08 19.12 15.12
N ASN A 146 10.43 17.83 15.28
CA ASN A 146 10.13 17.03 16.48
C ASN A 146 8.66 17.15 16.94
N ALA A 147 7.77 17.44 16.00
CA ALA A 147 6.35 17.61 16.25
C ALA A 147 5.63 16.29 15.96
N LYS A 148 4.48 16.06 16.60
CA LYS A 148 3.61 14.95 16.26
C LYS A 148 3.11 15.11 14.83
N LEU A 149 3.07 14.01 14.08
CA LEU A 149 2.67 14.03 12.68
C LEU A 149 1.17 14.29 12.61
N ARG A 150 0.85 15.46 12.05
CA ARG A 150 -0.50 15.89 11.72
C ARG A 150 -0.57 15.98 10.21
N LEU A 151 -1.43 15.16 9.61
CA LEU A 151 -1.77 15.34 8.21
C LEU A 151 -2.91 16.38 8.15
N PRO A 152 -2.93 17.27 7.15
CA PRO A 152 -4.06 18.17 6.96
C PRO A 152 -5.33 17.37 6.68
N ALA A 153 -6.44 17.84 7.25
CA ALA A 153 -7.77 17.24 7.11
C ALA A 153 -8.36 17.47 5.71
#